data_AF-A0A667XMF2-F1
#
_entry.id   AF-A0A667XMF2-F1
#
_cell.length_a   1.000
_cell.length_b   1.000
_cell.length_c   1.000
_cell.angle_alpha   90.00
_cell.angle_beta   90.00
_cell.angle_gamma   90.00
#
_symmetry.space_group_name_H-M   'P 1'
#
loop_
_entity.id
_entity.type
_entity.pdbx_description
1 polymer ?
#
loop_
_entity_poly.entity_id
_entity_poly.type
_entity_poly.pdbx_seq_one_letter_code
_entity_poly.pdbx_strand_id
1 'polypeptide(L)'
;MLFSWTSSLRNRRLRKRNAYFGYTLRFYGPNVAAAYYILSLKGGFRYAGQTEWFRTDQRGNFSWDFINHKDSPLEEVDMSHTDINYTGLGNLEGQRSLRSLSLRGCTEVDDWFLSRLHVFQDSLEELDISHCPGITTGGLVALRNLKGLRRLDVSSLSRISTPGLVIILLEEMLPHCQITATGYDHSLAQEEEEGREQMEGQR
;
A
#
# COMPACT_ATOMS: atom_id res chain seq x y z
N MET A 1 -25.21 -20.62 7.87
CA MET A 1 -25.18 -19.57 8.91
C MET A 1 -23.80 -19.33 9.53
N LEU A 2 -22.90 -20.33 9.65
CA LEU A 2 -21.56 -20.15 10.24
C LEU A 2 -20.62 -19.24 9.42
N PHE A 3 -20.67 -19.31 8.07
CA PHE A 3 -19.86 -18.46 7.18
C PHE A 3 -20.20 -16.95 7.25
N SER A 4 -21.45 -16.58 7.53
CA SER A 4 -21.83 -15.17 7.69
C SER A 4 -21.43 -14.62 9.07
N TRP A 5 -21.37 -15.48 10.08
CA TRP A 5 -20.90 -15.12 11.42
C TRP A 5 -19.39 -14.87 11.47
N THR A 6 -18.58 -15.73 10.85
CA THR A 6 -17.12 -15.58 10.81
C THR A 6 -16.69 -14.34 10.02
N SER A 7 -17.35 -14.06 8.89
CA SER A 7 -17.13 -12.84 8.11
C SER A 7 -17.56 -11.58 8.86
N SER A 8 -18.71 -11.60 9.55
CA SER A 8 -19.16 -10.49 10.40
C SER A 8 -18.17 -10.18 11.54
N LEU A 9 -17.62 -11.21 12.19
CA LEU A 9 -16.62 -11.05 13.25
C LEU A 9 -15.28 -10.51 12.71
N ARG A 10 -14.80 -11.01 11.57
CA ARG A 10 -13.61 -10.48 10.88
C ARG A 10 -13.81 -8.99 10.56
N ASN A 11 -14.94 -8.63 9.96
CA ASN A 11 -15.23 -7.24 9.58
C ASN A 11 -15.29 -6.31 10.80
N ARG A 12 -15.87 -6.77 11.92
CA ARG A 12 -15.85 -6.00 13.18
C ARG A 12 -14.43 -5.77 13.71
N ARG A 13 -13.58 -6.80 13.68
CA ARG A 13 -12.18 -6.68 14.10
C ARG A 13 -11.40 -5.74 13.17
N LEU A 14 -11.57 -5.90 11.86
CA LEU A 14 -10.95 -5.04 10.84
C LEU A 14 -11.33 -3.56 11.03
N ARG A 15 -12.62 -3.28 11.22
CA ARG A 15 -13.12 -1.92 11.50
C ARG A 15 -12.54 -1.35 12.79
N LYS A 16 -12.44 -2.16 13.85
CA LYS A 16 -11.86 -1.73 15.13
C LYS A 16 -10.38 -1.39 14.99
N ARG A 17 -9.61 -2.20 14.25
CA ARG A 17 -8.18 -2.00 14.04
C ARG A 17 -7.86 -0.79 13.16
N ASN A 18 -8.74 -0.46 12.21
CA ASN A 18 -8.61 0.70 11.32
C ASN A 18 -9.41 1.93 11.80
N ALA A 19 -9.84 1.95 13.06
CA ALA A 19 -10.51 3.12 13.62
C ALA A 19 -9.56 4.32 13.69
N TYR A 20 -10.11 5.52 13.63
CA TYR A 20 -9.33 6.75 13.73
C TYR A 20 -8.90 7.02 15.18
N PHE A 21 -7.61 7.28 15.40
CA PHE A 21 -7.02 7.49 16.73
C PHE A 21 -7.12 8.95 17.19
N GLY A 22 -8.34 9.49 17.19
CA GLY A 22 -8.60 10.91 17.52
C GLY A 22 -8.20 11.31 18.94
N TYR A 23 -8.28 10.39 19.92
CA TYR A 23 -7.80 10.65 21.28
C TYR A 23 -6.28 10.84 21.29
N THR A 24 -5.52 9.90 20.74
CA THR A 24 -4.05 9.98 20.68
C THR A 24 -3.61 11.24 19.94
N LEU A 25 -4.27 11.57 18.82
CA LEU A 25 -4.03 12.81 18.08
C LEU A 25 -4.19 14.05 18.95
N ARG A 26 -5.28 14.13 19.71
CA ARG A 26 -5.59 15.30 20.56
C ARG A 26 -4.55 15.53 21.66
N PHE A 27 -4.02 14.46 22.26
CA PHE A 27 -3.13 14.57 23.41
C PHE A 27 -1.65 14.56 23.07
N TYR A 28 -1.25 13.85 22.01
CA TYR A 28 0.16 13.63 21.67
C TYR A 28 0.56 14.18 20.30
N GLY A 29 -0.40 14.67 19.50
CA GLY A 29 -0.14 15.22 18.18
C GLY A 29 -0.15 14.18 17.05
N PRO A 30 -0.05 14.65 15.79
CA PRO A 30 -0.27 13.82 14.61
C PRO A 30 0.80 12.75 14.40
N ASN A 31 2.06 13.06 14.67
CA ASN A 31 3.16 12.12 14.47
C ASN A 31 3.03 10.92 15.42
N VAL A 32 2.79 11.18 16.72
CA VAL A 32 2.62 10.13 17.73
C VAL A 32 1.36 9.30 17.47
N ALA A 33 0.26 9.92 17.05
CA ALA A 33 -0.97 9.20 16.70
C ALA A 33 -0.77 8.25 15.52
N ALA A 34 -0.09 8.71 14.46
CA ALA A 34 0.26 7.87 13.32
C ALA A 34 1.22 6.73 13.72
N ALA A 35 2.29 7.04 14.46
CA ALA A 35 3.24 6.06 14.97
C ALA A 35 2.55 4.95 15.80
N TYR A 36 1.67 5.34 16.73
CA TYR A 36 0.90 4.39 17.52
C TYR A 36 0.00 3.52 16.65
N TYR A 37 -0.70 4.13 15.68
CA TYR A 37 -1.57 3.39 14.76
C TYR A 37 -0.78 2.36 13.95
N ILE A 38 0.34 2.76 13.35
CA ILE A 38 1.23 1.88 12.57
C ILE A 38 1.64 0.66 13.40
N LEU A 39 2.14 0.89 14.62
CA LEU A 39 2.55 -0.18 15.52
C LEU A 39 1.38 -1.06 15.97
N SER A 40 0.19 -0.48 16.19
CA SER A 40 -1.02 -1.25 16.54
C SER A 40 -1.49 -2.20 15.43
N LEU A 41 -1.14 -1.89 14.17
CA LEU A 41 -1.35 -2.75 13.03
C LEU A 41 -0.20 -3.72 12.76
N LYS A 42 0.87 -3.67 13.57
CA LYS A 42 2.13 -4.41 13.40
C LYS A 42 2.98 -3.95 12.22
N GLY A 43 2.77 -2.71 11.77
CA GLY A 43 3.69 -2.05 10.85
C GLY A 43 4.95 -1.56 11.56
N GLY A 44 5.83 -0.94 10.78
CA GLY A 44 7.01 -0.24 11.26
C GLY A 44 7.08 1.17 10.69
N PHE A 45 7.83 2.04 11.35
CA PHE A 45 8.10 3.37 10.83
C PHE A 45 9.46 3.90 11.27
N ARG A 46 9.88 4.98 10.62
CA ARG A 46 11.07 5.74 10.96
C ARG A 46 10.78 7.24 10.90
N TYR A 47 11.29 7.97 11.90
CA TYR A 47 11.27 9.43 11.89
C TYR A 47 12.35 10.00 10.98
N ALA A 48 12.12 11.21 10.49
CA ALA A 48 13.09 11.92 9.66
C ALA A 48 14.46 12.04 10.36
N GLY A 49 15.52 11.68 9.62
CA GLY A 49 16.90 11.76 10.11
C GLY A 49 17.30 10.68 11.13
N GLN A 50 16.41 9.73 11.46
CA GLN A 50 16.77 8.56 12.26
C GLN A 50 17.19 7.38 11.38
N THR A 51 18.05 6.52 11.90
CA THR A 51 18.43 5.24 11.25
C THR A 51 17.56 4.08 11.74
N GLU A 52 17.19 4.11 13.01
CA GLU A 52 16.50 3.02 13.69
C GLU A 52 15.00 3.01 13.40
N TRP A 53 14.48 1.80 13.15
CA TRP A 53 13.06 1.57 12.94
C TRP A 53 12.34 1.27 14.26
N PHE A 54 11.18 1.88 14.44
CA PHE A 54 10.22 1.45 15.45
C PHE A 54 9.38 0.32 14.88
N ARG A 55 9.38 -0.84 15.54
CA ARG A 55 8.61 -2.04 15.15
C ARG A 55 8.05 -2.75 16.38
N THR A 56 7.07 -3.61 16.16
CA THR A 56 6.61 -4.54 17.20
C THR A 56 7.57 -5.70 17.37
N ASP A 57 7.69 -6.21 18.59
CA ASP A 57 8.35 -7.48 18.87
C ASP A 57 7.55 -8.67 18.30
N GLN A 58 8.09 -9.88 18.45
CA GLN A 58 7.44 -11.12 17.97
C GLN A 58 6.08 -11.40 18.64
N ARG A 59 5.81 -10.81 19.81
CA ARG A 59 4.56 -10.94 20.57
C ARG A 59 3.55 -9.84 20.21
N GLY A 60 3.95 -8.86 19.38
CA GLY A 60 3.14 -7.72 19.00
C GLY A 60 3.18 -6.54 19.98
N ASN A 61 4.10 -6.55 20.95
CA ASN A 61 4.31 -5.41 21.84
C ASN A 61 5.29 -4.43 21.21
N PHE A 62 5.22 -3.16 21.63
CA PHE A 62 6.15 -2.13 21.18
C PHE A 62 6.43 -1.13 22.30
N SER A 63 7.62 -0.53 22.28
CA SER A 63 7.99 0.52 23.22
C SER A 63 7.27 1.83 22.89
N TRP A 64 7.03 2.64 23.92
CA TRP A 64 6.49 4.00 23.79
C TRP A 64 7.56 5.07 23.59
N ASP A 65 8.84 4.69 23.46
CA ASP A 65 9.96 5.63 23.31
C ASP A 65 9.82 6.55 22.09
N PHE A 66 9.02 6.16 21.08
CA PHE A 66 8.71 7.03 19.94
C PHE A 66 8.01 8.35 20.34
N ILE A 67 7.40 8.44 21.53
CA ILE A 67 6.85 9.69 22.08
C ILE A 67 7.95 10.73 22.29
N ASN A 68 9.18 10.31 22.61
CA ASN A 68 10.30 11.22 22.84
C ASN A 68 10.71 11.99 21.58
N HIS A 69 10.19 11.58 20.41
CA HIS A 69 10.42 12.20 19.11
C HIS A 69 9.14 12.78 18.50
N LYS A 70 8.15 13.13 19.33
CA LYS A 70 6.82 13.60 18.89
C LYS A 70 6.84 14.75 17.86
N ASP A 71 7.87 15.59 17.87
CA ASP A 71 8.00 16.74 16.98
C ASP A 71 8.75 16.39 15.68
N SER A 72 9.32 15.18 15.58
CA SER A 72 9.94 14.66 14.36
C SER A 72 8.86 14.09 13.44
N PRO A 73 8.83 14.46 12.15
CA PRO A 73 7.86 13.91 11.22
C PRO A 73 8.21 12.48 10.82
N LEU A 74 7.20 11.67 10.48
CA LEU A 74 7.43 10.35 9.91
C LEU A 74 7.94 10.50 8.48
N GLU A 75 8.98 9.76 8.14
CA GLU A 75 9.62 9.80 6.81
C GLU A 75 9.44 8.48 6.05
N GLU A 76 9.51 7.34 6.74
CA GLU A 76 9.33 6.02 6.15
C GLU A 76 8.33 5.19 6.95
N VAL A 77 7.43 4.52 6.25
CA VAL A 77 6.38 3.67 6.84
C VAL A 77 6.31 2.36 6.09
N ASP A 78 6.36 1.26 6.85
CA ASP A 78 6.20 -0.10 6.36
C ASP A 78 4.94 -0.70 6.97
N MET A 79 3.91 -0.85 6.15
CA MET A 79 2.65 -1.50 6.49
C MET A 79 2.52 -2.88 5.84
N SER A 80 3.61 -3.45 5.35
CA SER A 80 3.60 -4.73 4.63
C SER A 80 2.89 -5.82 5.44
N HIS A 81 2.04 -6.60 4.76
CA HIS A 81 1.29 -7.71 5.35
C HIS A 81 0.40 -7.31 6.56
N THR A 82 -0.01 -6.04 6.64
CA THR A 82 -1.00 -5.58 7.62
C THR A 82 -2.41 -5.56 7.02
N ASP A 83 -3.41 -5.36 7.88
CA ASP A 83 -4.81 -5.21 7.47
C ASP A 83 -5.20 -3.71 7.30
N ILE A 84 -4.25 -2.85 6.91
CA ILE A 84 -4.53 -1.44 6.65
C ILE A 84 -5.54 -1.32 5.50
N ASN A 85 -6.54 -0.44 5.65
CA ASN A 85 -7.56 -0.22 4.64
C ASN A 85 -7.83 1.28 4.40
N TYR A 86 -8.75 1.59 3.48
CA TYR A 86 -9.10 2.97 3.11
C TYR A 86 -9.39 3.88 4.33
N THR A 87 -10.12 3.37 5.32
CA THR A 87 -10.46 4.13 6.54
C THR A 87 -9.23 4.33 7.41
N GLY A 88 -8.44 3.26 7.56
CA GLY A 88 -7.22 3.25 8.35
C GLY A 88 -6.16 4.24 7.88
N LEU A 89 -6.03 4.42 6.56
CA LEU A 89 -5.14 5.41 5.94
C LEU A 89 -5.37 6.84 6.45
N GLY A 90 -6.59 7.15 6.91
CA GLY A 90 -6.90 8.45 7.52
C GLY A 90 -6.06 8.76 8.77
N ASN A 91 -5.52 7.75 9.46
CA ASN A 91 -4.59 7.96 10.57
C ASN A 91 -3.21 8.47 10.11
N LEU A 92 -2.90 8.38 8.81
CA LEU A 92 -1.63 8.82 8.23
C LEU A 92 -1.74 10.14 7.46
N GLU A 93 -2.95 10.69 7.27
CA GLU A 93 -3.19 11.88 6.43
C GLU A 93 -2.40 13.13 6.86
N GLY A 94 -2.04 13.22 8.15
CA GLY A 94 -1.22 14.31 8.69
C GLY A 94 0.28 14.22 8.37
N GLN A 95 0.77 13.11 7.81
CA GLN A 95 2.20 12.86 7.62
C GLN A 95 2.71 13.46 6.31
N ARG A 96 2.83 14.79 6.28
CA ARG A 96 3.22 15.57 5.08
C ARG A 96 4.70 15.46 4.69
N SER A 97 5.51 14.76 5.47
CA SER A 97 6.93 14.50 5.15
C SER A 97 7.19 13.03 4.83
N LEU A 98 6.15 12.23 4.64
CA LEU A 98 6.27 10.81 4.31
C LEU A 98 6.85 10.65 2.91
N ARG A 99 8.04 10.06 2.81
CA ARG A 99 8.77 9.81 1.57
C ARG A 99 8.61 8.37 1.07
N SER A 100 8.55 7.40 1.98
CA SER A 100 8.45 5.99 1.62
C SER A 100 7.27 5.31 2.31
N LEU A 101 6.45 4.61 1.52
CA LEU A 101 5.33 3.82 2.00
C LEU A 101 5.35 2.43 1.34
N SER A 102 5.57 1.39 2.15
CA SER A 102 5.35 0.02 1.71
C SER A 102 4.00 -0.51 2.20
N LEU A 103 3.22 -1.04 1.27
CA LEU A 103 1.91 -1.68 1.46
C LEU A 103 1.94 -3.13 0.96
N ARG A 104 3.14 -3.68 0.75
CA ARG A 104 3.34 -4.99 0.15
C ARG A 104 2.45 -6.06 0.78
N GLY A 105 1.70 -6.78 -0.03
CA GLY A 105 0.89 -7.91 0.41
C GLY A 105 -0.25 -7.55 1.37
N CYS A 106 -0.66 -6.28 1.46
CA CYS A 106 -1.84 -5.89 2.22
C CYS A 106 -3.11 -6.34 1.51
N THR A 107 -3.93 -7.17 2.16
CA THR A 107 -5.11 -7.80 1.56
C THR A 107 -6.33 -6.87 1.48
N GLU A 108 -6.33 -5.79 2.28
CA GLU A 108 -7.41 -4.81 2.38
C GLU A 108 -7.09 -3.51 1.60
N VAL A 109 -5.98 -3.50 0.85
CA VAL A 109 -5.60 -2.41 -0.07
C VAL A 109 -6.21 -2.70 -1.45
N ASP A 110 -7.03 -1.78 -1.91
CA ASP A 110 -7.79 -1.84 -3.16
C ASP A 110 -7.74 -0.50 -3.93
N ASP A 111 -8.48 -0.41 -5.03
CA ASP A 111 -8.54 0.80 -5.86
C ASP A 111 -9.01 2.04 -5.07
N TRP A 112 -9.94 1.85 -4.12
CA TRP A 112 -10.41 2.94 -3.26
C TRP A 112 -9.29 3.42 -2.35
N PHE A 113 -8.52 2.50 -1.76
CA PHE A 113 -7.32 2.85 -1.00
C PHE A 113 -6.37 3.72 -1.83
N LEU A 114 -6.03 3.29 -3.06
CA LEU A 114 -5.12 4.03 -3.94
C LEU A 114 -5.65 5.44 -4.26
N SER A 115 -6.97 5.59 -4.44
CA SER A 115 -7.60 6.89 -4.69
C SER A 115 -7.33 7.93 -3.60
N ARG A 116 -7.07 7.48 -2.35
CA ARG A 116 -6.79 8.36 -1.20
C ARG A 116 -5.30 8.68 -1.05
N LEU A 117 -4.39 8.03 -1.76
CA LEU A 117 -2.95 8.31 -1.66
C LEU A 117 -2.57 9.73 -2.10
N HIS A 118 -3.43 10.45 -2.81
CA HIS A 118 -3.22 11.86 -3.17
C HIS A 118 -2.94 12.78 -1.96
N VAL A 119 -3.30 12.36 -0.73
CA VAL A 119 -2.94 13.10 0.49
C VAL A 119 -1.42 13.22 0.69
N PHE A 120 -0.62 12.36 0.05
CA PHE A 120 0.86 12.38 0.07
C PHE A 120 1.47 12.86 -1.26
N GLN A 121 0.70 13.49 -2.14
CA GLN A 121 1.14 13.90 -3.47
C GLN A 121 2.40 14.78 -3.49
N ASP A 122 2.61 15.58 -2.44
CA ASP A 122 3.71 16.54 -2.34
C ASP A 122 4.97 15.98 -1.64
N SER A 123 4.90 14.75 -1.11
CA SER A 123 5.98 14.19 -0.27
C SER A 123 6.43 12.79 -0.64
N LEU A 124 5.53 11.95 -1.18
CA LEU A 124 5.83 10.54 -1.41
C LEU A 124 6.74 10.36 -2.62
N GLU A 125 7.86 9.67 -2.40
CA GLU A 125 8.91 9.38 -3.39
C GLU A 125 8.99 7.89 -3.70
N GLU A 126 8.56 7.02 -2.77
CA GLU A 126 8.64 5.57 -2.92
C GLU A 126 7.34 4.91 -2.46
N LEU A 127 6.79 4.06 -3.34
CA LEU A 127 5.58 3.31 -3.07
C LEU A 127 5.76 1.85 -3.49
N ASP A 128 5.53 0.94 -2.55
CA ASP A 128 5.45 -0.49 -2.84
C ASP A 128 4.02 -0.96 -2.59
N ILE A 129 3.33 -1.36 -3.66
CA ILE A 129 1.99 -1.95 -3.63
C ILE A 129 1.99 -3.38 -4.16
N SER A 130 3.17 -4.00 -4.24
CA SER A 130 3.34 -5.35 -4.76
C SER A 130 2.52 -6.38 -3.95
N HIS A 131 2.11 -7.45 -4.61
CA HIS A 131 1.34 -8.55 -4.01
C HIS A 131 -0.01 -8.15 -3.36
N CYS A 132 -0.55 -6.96 -3.62
CA CYS A 132 -1.87 -6.56 -3.14
C CYS A 132 -2.97 -7.12 -4.05
N PRO A 133 -3.81 -8.07 -3.58
CA PRO A 133 -4.77 -8.78 -4.45
C PRO A 133 -6.03 -7.97 -4.77
N GLY A 134 -6.24 -6.83 -4.11
CA GLY A 134 -7.41 -5.96 -4.29
C GLY A 134 -7.25 -4.89 -5.37
N ILE A 135 -6.02 -4.66 -5.85
CA ILE A 135 -5.70 -3.60 -6.81
C ILE A 135 -5.95 -4.08 -8.23
N THR A 136 -6.63 -3.25 -9.02
CA THR A 136 -6.85 -3.46 -10.46
C THR A 136 -6.14 -2.38 -11.29
N THR A 137 -6.11 -2.58 -12.61
CA THR A 137 -5.65 -1.54 -13.55
C THR A 137 -6.38 -0.20 -13.36
N GLY A 138 -7.66 -0.22 -12.98
CA GLY A 138 -8.43 1.00 -12.74
C GLY A 138 -7.92 1.80 -11.54
N GLY A 139 -7.52 1.12 -10.45
CA GLY A 139 -6.97 1.76 -9.26
C GLY A 139 -5.61 2.42 -9.50
N LEU A 140 -4.78 1.85 -10.37
CA LEU A 140 -3.48 2.40 -10.71
C LEU A 140 -3.56 3.80 -11.34
N VAL A 141 -4.67 4.14 -12.00
CA VAL A 141 -4.90 5.48 -12.55
C VAL A 141 -4.87 6.56 -11.46
N ALA A 142 -5.19 6.23 -10.21
CA ALA A 142 -5.12 7.17 -9.09
C ALA A 142 -3.70 7.66 -8.79
N LEU A 143 -2.68 6.86 -9.14
CA LEU A 143 -1.28 7.16 -8.87
C LEU A 143 -0.77 8.37 -9.66
N ARG A 144 -1.48 8.82 -10.70
CA ARG A 144 -1.12 10.04 -11.46
C ARG A 144 -0.97 11.29 -10.60
N ASN A 145 -1.58 11.32 -9.41
CA ASN A 145 -1.49 12.46 -8.50
C ASN A 145 -0.14 12.52 -7.78
N LEU A 146 0.58 11.41 -7.68
CA LEU A 146 1.87 11.30 -6.97
C LEU A 146 3.02 11.76 -7.87
N LYS A 147 3.04 13.04 -8.24
CA LYS A 147 4.02 13.59 -9.20
C LYS A 147 5.47 13.57 -8.71
N GLY A 148 5.68 13.48 -7.39
CA GLY A 148 6.99 13.33 -6.77
C GLY A 148 7.53 11.90 -6.73
N LEU A 149 6.75 10.90 -7.17
CA LEU A 149 7.12 9.49 -7.05
C LEU A 149 8.33 9.16 -7.94
N ARG A 150 9.32 8.52 -7.35
CA ARG A 150 10.59 8.11 -7.98
C ARG A 150 10.73 6.61 -8.11
N ARG A 151 10.10 5.84 -7.22
CA ARG A 151 10.07 4.38 -7.26
C ARG A 151 8.67 3.87 -7.00
N LEU A 152 8.20 2.98 -7.87
CA LEU A 152 6.92 2.30 -7.75
C LEU A 152 7.11 0.82 -8.01
N ASP A 153 6.77 -0.02 -7.03
CA ASP A 153 6.69 -1.47 -7.20
C ASP A 153 5.23 -1.92 -7.34
N VAL A 154 4.91 -2.49 -8.51
CA VAL A 154 3.62 -3.07 -8.86
C VAL A 154 3.75 -4.57 -9.15
N SER A 155 4.74 -5.25 -8.58
CA SER A 155 4.96 -6.68 -8.85
C SER A 155 3.81 -7.56 -8.35
N SER A 156 3.50 -8.62 -9.11
CA SER A 156 2.54 -9.67 -8.73
C SER A 156 1.16 -9.17 -8.28
N LEU A 157 0.60 -8.17 -8.97
CA LEU A 157 -0.80 -7.77 -8.79
C LEU A 157 -1.72 -8.74 -9.53
N SER A 158 -2.36 -9.65 -8.80
CA SER A 158 -3.09 -10.80 -9.37
C SER A 158 -4.30 -10.46 -10.23
N ARG A 159 -4.81 -9.22 -10.18
CA ARG A 159 -5.94 -8.75 -10.99
C ARG A 159 -5.53 -7.98 -12.25
N ILE A 160 -4.23 -7.95 -12.57
CA ILE A 160 -3.72 -7.33 -13.77
C ILE A 160 -3.53 -8.41 -14.84
N SER A 161 -4.38 -8.36 -15.87
CA SER A 161 -4.35 -9.31 -16.99
C SER A 161 -3.39 -8.90 -18.10
N THR A 162 -3.04 -7.61 -18.21
CA THR A 162 -2.17 -7.07 -19.27
C THR A 162 -1.04 -6.22 -18.69
N PRO A 163 -0.03 -6.84 -18.06
CA PRO A 163 1.04 -6.13 -17.36
C PRO A 163 1.80 -5.15 -18.25
N GLY A 164 2.06 -5.52 -19.51
CA GLY A 164 2.76 -4.64 -20.47
C GLY A 164 2.03 -3.32 -20.73
N LEU A 165 0.71 -3.36 -20.92
CA LEU A 165 -0.10 -2.14 -21.11
C LEU A 165 -0.15 -1.29 -19.84
N VAL A 166 -0.18 -1.93 -18.68
CA VAL A 166 -0.15 -1.23 -17.38
C VAL A 166 1.19 -0.51 -17.19
N ILE A 167 2.30 -1.15 -17.52
CA ILE A 167 3.63 -0.54 -17.38
C ILE A 167 3.72 0.71 -18.26
N ILE A 168 3.32 0.61 -19.54
CA ILE A 168 3.30 1.76 -20.46
C ILE A 168 2.43 2.89 -19.90
N LEU A 169 1.23 2.57 -19.40
CA LEU A 169 0.34 3.56 -18.78
C LEU A 169 1.00 4.26 -17.57
N LEU A 170 1.67 3.50 -16.70
CA LEU A 170 2.34 4.03 -15.52
C LEU A 170 3.52 4.92 -15.89
N GLU A 171 4.33 4.50 -16.87
CA GLU A 171 5.46 5.29 -17.38
C GLU A 171 4.99 6.62 -17.98
N GLU A 172 3.88 6.64 -18.73
CA GLU A 172 3.29 7.87 -19.25
C GLU A 172 2.75 8.78 -18.13
N MET A 173 2.12 8.22 -17.10
CA MET A 173 1.56 8.99 -16.00
C MET A 173 2.61 9.54 -15.03
N LEU A 174 3.74 8.83 -14.90
CA LEU A 174 4.83 9.04 -13.95
C LEU A 174 6.19 8.97 -14.67
N PRO A 175 6.50 9.90 -15.59
CA PRO A 175 7.65 9.82 -16.50
C PRO A 175 9.03 9.89 -15.82
N HIS A 176 9.08 10.22 -14.54
CA HIS A 176 10.31 10.28 -13.74
C HIS A 176 10.36 9.20 -12.66
N CYS A 177 9.42 8.25 -12.68
CA CYS A 177 9.33 7.16 -11.72
C CYS A 177 9.90 5.88 -12.32
N GLN A 178 10.81 5.23 -11.61
CA GLN A 178 11.23 3.88 -11.92
C GLN A 178 10.12 2.90 -11.54
N ILE A 179 9.62 2.15 -12.53
CA ILE A 179 8.58 1.15 -12.35
C ILE A 179 9.21 -0.25 -12.25
N THR A 180 8.91 -0.96 -11.17
CA THR A 180 9.23 -2.38 -11.01
C THR A 180 7.95 -3.20 -11.19
N ALA A 181 7.96 -4.12 -12.14
CA ALA A 181 6.81 -4.95 -12.48
C ALA A 181 7.24 -6.39 -12.78
N THR A 182 7.43 -7.19 -11.73
CA THR A 182 7.87 -8.59 -11.85
C THR A 182 6.78 -9.58 -11.41
N GLY A 183 7.01 -10.88 -11.68
CA GLY A 183 6.11 -11.95 -11.22
C GLY A 183 4.74 -11.95 -11.91
N TYR A 184 4.71 -11.52 -13.16
CA TYR A 184 3.59 -11.69 -14.08
C TYR A 184 3.86 -12.88 -14.99
N ASP A 185 2.90 -13.80 -15.10
CA ASP A 185 3.01 -14.91 -16.04
C ASP A 185 2.64 -14.43 -17.45
N HIS A 186 3.56 -14.56 -18.38
CA HIS A 186 3.37 -14.17 -19.78
C HIS A 186 2.79 -15.33 -20.64
N SER A 187 2.43 -16.46 -20.02
CA SER A 187 2.00 -17.70 -20.70
C SER A 187 0.73 -17.58 -21.55
N LEU A 188 -0.15 -16.61 -21.27
CA LEU A 188 -1.40 -16.44 -22.02
C LEU A 188 -1.25 -15.87 -23.44
N ALA A 189 -0.07 -15.37 -23.81
CA ALA A 189 0.17 -14.88 -25.19
C ALA A 189 0.46 -16.03 -26.18
N GLN A 190 0.93 -17.19 -25.70
CA GLN A 190 1.32 -18.31 -26.58
C GLN A 190 0.12 -19.17 -27.01
N GLU A 191 -0.91 -19.29 -26.16
CA GLU A 191 -2.09 -20.13 -26.48
C GLU A 191 -2.98 -19.51 -27.59
N GLU A 192 -3.02 -18.18 -27.72
CA GLU A 192 -3.80 -17.51 -28.78
C GLU A 192 -3.09 -17.53 -30.15
N GLU A 193 -1.76 -17.57 -30.20
CA GLU A 193 -0.99 -17.73 -31.46
C GLU A 193 -1.03 -19.19 -31.95
N GLU A 194 -0.82 -20.17 -31.07
CA GLU A 194 -0.87 -21.60 -31.45
C GLU A 194 -2.27 -22.03 -31.91
N GLY A 195 -3.34 -21.45 -31.34
CA GLY A 195 -4.71 -21.68 -31.80
C GLY A 195 -5.04 -21.06 -33.16
N ARG A 196 -4.36 -19.97 -33.56
CA ARG A 196 -4.53 -19.33 -34.87
C ARG A 196 -3.74 -20.04 -35.97
N GLU A 197 -2.51 -20.47 -35.68
CA GLU A 197 -1.69 -21.23 -36.63
C GLU A 197 -2.31 -22.61 -36.96
N GLN A 198 -2.96 -23.27 -35.99
CA GLN A 198 -3.66 -24.54 -36.22
C GLN A 198 -4.94 -24.40 -37.07
N MET A 199 -5.58 -23.23 -37.10
CA MET A 199 -6.75 -22.97 -37.96
C MET A 199 -6.37 -22.56 -39.39
N GLU A 200 -5.19 -21.99 -39.60
CA GLU A 200 -4.70 -21.62 -40.94
C GLU A 200 -4.01 -22.79 -41.66
N GLY A 201 -3.49 -23.79 -40.94
CA GLY A 201 -2.90 -25.01 -41.50
C GLY A 201 -3.88 -26.09 -41.99
N GLN A 202 -5.20 -25.86 -41.89
CA GLN A 202 -6.26 -26.81 -42.33
C GLN A 202 -7.10 -26.31 -43.52
N ARG A 203 -6.61 -25.32 -44.28
CA ARG A 203 -7.26 -24.87 -45.53
C ARG A 203 -6.48 -25.24 -46.77
#